data_AF-A0A366HMD7-F1
#
_entry.id   AF-A0A366HMD7-F1
#
_cell.length_a   1.000
_cell.length_b   1.000
_cell.length_c   1.000
_cell.angle_alpha   90.00
_cell.angle_beta   90.00
_cell.angle_gamma   90.00
#
_symmetry.space_group_name_H-M   'P 1'
#
loop_
_entity.id
_entity.type
_entity.pdbx_description
1 polymer ?
#
loop_
_entity_poly.entity_id
_entity_poly.type
_entity_poly.pdbx_seq_one_letter_code
_entity_poly.pdbx_strand_id
1 'polypeptide(L)'
;MHDDQGTSTRVKFYLYLLVFLLTFASSAFCQEGVEQSAGARARKEFTNSLGMKLVELPGSPVAISIWETRVSDWDTYLKHEGMTWTHRPSFPQTSEDPAVNITLPEAMAFCVWLTEHERGSGQIQSSQTYRLPTKLEWDAATGITADGNQSNALYPWGDAWPPMRQSGNYCTRRIAGGRDDGFEFTAPVGQFFPSRSGCYDLGGNAWEWTSDADPDGAVISGLRGGSWMYWRRDCLEAQYIYGAPSNTRSPGIGFRCVLEDAAEVARLARARQDSAARLMEKPEIDQKEIEEMKRKLMERRKPKEGEETTPASPKEAPTTK
;
A
#
# COMPACT_ATOMS: atom_id res chain seq x y z
N MET A 1 50.86 -7.46 -0.08
CA MET A 1 49.69 -7.73 -0.94
C MET A 1 48.87 -8.84 -0.29
N HIS A 2 47.87 -8.45 0.51
CA HIS A 2 46.66 -9.23 0.76
C HIS A 2 45.61 -8.26 1.34
N ASP A 3 44.38 -8.45 0.89
CA ASP A 3 43.23 -7.55 0.95
C ASP A 3 42.71 -7.17 2.34
N ASP A 4 42.30 -5.90 2.46
CA ASP A 4 41.48 -5.36 3.57
C ASP A 4 40.07 -4.98 3.04
N GLN A 5 39.38 -5.94 2.42
CA GLN A 5 38.00 -5.80 1.90
C GLN A 5 36.92 -6.28 2.90
N GLY A 6 37.30 -6.77 4.09
CA GLY A 6 36.37 -7.38 5.05
C GLY A 6 35.73 -6.42 6.07
N THR A 7 36.36 -5.28 6.33
CA THR A 7 35.97 -4.30 7.35
C THR A 7 34.95 -3.27 6.84
N SER A 8 35.06 -2.87 5.56
CA SER A 8 34.15 -1.88 4.93
C SER A 8 32.71 -2.40 4.76
N THR A 9 32.53 -3.69 4.46
CA THR A 9 31.20 -4.32 4.29
C THR A 9 30.47 -4.52 5.61
N ARG A 10 31.21 -4.81 6.69
CA ARG A 10 30.62 -4.96 8.04
C ARG A 10 30.15 -3.63 8.62
N VAL A 11 30.89 -2.54 8.42
CA VAL A 11 30.48 -1.20 8.90
C VAL A 11 29.25 -0.69 8.15
N LYS A 12 29.12 -0.98 6.85
CA LYS A 12 27.90 -0.67 6.08
C LYS A 12 26.69 -1.49 6.57
N PHE A 13 26.87 -2.78 6.89
CA PHE A 13 25.79 -3.62 7.46
C PHE A 13 25.29 -3.11 8.83
N TYR A 14 26.18 -2.61 9.69
CA TYR A 14 25.78 -2.04 10.99
C TYR A 14 25.07 -0.69 10.86
N LEU A 15 25.41 0.14 9.86
CA LEU A 15 24.66 1.38 9.58
C LEU A 15 23.23 1.08 9.06
N TYR A 16 23.08 0.07 8.19
CA TYR A 16 21.76 -0.33 7.68
C TYR A 16 20.89 -1.00 8.76
N LEU A 17 21.47 -1.80 9.66
CA LEU A 17 20.72 -2.38 10.79
C LEU A 17 20.26 -1.31 11.79
N LEU A 18 21.03 -0.23 11.97
CA LEU A 18 20.64 0.90 12.82
C LEU A 18 19.50 1.72 12.20
N VAL A 19 19.51 1.92 10.88
CA VAL A 19 18.40 2.58 10.16
C VAL A 19 17.13 1.71 10.19
N PHE A 20 17.26 0.38 10.14
CA PHE A 20 16.13 -0.56 10.21
C PHE A 20 15.61 -0.83 11.63
N LEU A 21 16.44 -0.65 12.67
CA LEU A 21 16.00 -0.71 14.06
C LEU A 21 15.36 0.60 14.52
N LEU A 22 15.70 1.73 13.91
CA LEU A 22 15.06 3.03 14.16
C LEU A 22 13.65 3.12 13.54
N THR A 23 13.33 2.29 12.54
CA THR A 23 11.95 2.15 12.02
C THR A 23 11.07 1.25 12.89
N PHE A 24 11.65 0.30 13.65
CA PHE A 24 10.89 -0.59 14.55
C PHE A 24 10.80 -0.12 16.00
N ALA A 25 11.75 0.69 16.50
CA ALA A 25 11.73 1.16 17.89
C ALA A 25 10.80 2.37 18.13
N SER A 26 10.32 3.03 17.07
CA SER A 26 9.41 4.19 17.20
C SER A 26 7.93 3.83 17.40
N SER A 27 7.56 2.54 17.31
CA SER A 27 6.17 2.10 17.48
C SER A 27 5.77 1.78 18.93
N ALA A 28 6.66 1.95 19.92
CA ALA A 28 6.37 1.57 21.31
C ALA A 28 6.54 2.68 22.36
N PHE A 29 6.90 3.92 21.99
CA PHE A 29 7.10 5.00 22.96
C PHE A 29 6.76 6.42 22.44
N CYS A 30 5.67 6.54 21.69
CA CYS A 30 5.05 7.83 21.38
C CYS A 30 3.52 7.70 21.47
N GLN A 31 3.03 7.19 22.61
CA GLN A 31 1.66 7.40 23.06
C GLN A 31 1.69 8.44 24.16
N GLU A 32 1.57 9.71 23.75
CA GLU A 32 1.05 10.86 24.53
C GLU A 32 1.48 12.13 23.77
N GLY A 33 0.57 12.75 23.01
CA GLY A 33 0.80 14.10 22.47
C GLY A 33 0.47 14.37 21.00
N VAL A 34 -0.21 13.47 20.27
CA VAL A 34 -0.76 13.80 18.94
C VAL A 34 -2.26 13.49 18.91
N GLU A 35 -3.01 14.12 19.79
CA GLU A 35 -4.45 14.24 19.65
C GLU A 35 -4.79 15.70 19.31
N GLN A 36 -5.55 15.88 18.23
CA GLN A 36 -6.10 17.14 17.67
C GLN A 36 -5.26 17.87 16.61
N SER A 37 -5.41 17.45 15.34
CA SER A 37 -5.89 18.33 14.24
C SER A 37 -5.75 17.70 12.84
N ALA A 38 -6.17 16.45 12.65
CA ALA A 38 -6.46 15.95 11.30
C ALA A 38 -7.96 16.10 11.04
N GLY A 39 -8.40 17.33 10.72
CA GLY A 39 -9.70 17.49 10.05
C GLY A 39 -9.65 16.65 8.77
N ALA A 40 -10.59 15.72 8.59
CA ALA A 40 -10.68 14.89 7.39
C ALA A 40 -10.90 15.81 6.17
N ARG A 41 -9.80 16.22 5.54
CA ARG A 41 -9.83 16.94 4.27
C ARG A 41 -10.53 16.02 3.28
N ALA A 42 -11.59 16.51 2.63
CA ALA A 42 -12.23 15.79 1.55
C ALA A 42 -11.17 15.39 0.51
N ARG A 43 -11.12 14.11 0.16
CA ARG A 43 -10.16 13.60 -0.84
C ARG A 43 -10.41 14.35 -2.15
N LYS A 44 -9.35 14.89 -2.75
CA LYS A 44 -9.50 15.57 -4.03
C LYS A 44 -9.72 14.50 -5.10
N GLU A 45 -10.82 14.64 -5.83
CA GLU A 45 -11.10 13.85 -7.03
C GLU A 45 -10.63 14.63 -8.26
N PHE A 46 -10.06 13.91 -9.21
CA PHE A 46 -9.64 14.45 -10.49
C PHE A 46 -10.13 13.51 -11.60
N THR A 47 -10.55 14.07 -12.73
CA THR A 47 -10.90 13.27 -13.92
C THR A 47 -10.03 13.74 -15.07
N ASN A 48 -9.34 12.79 -15.70
CA ASN A 48 -8.35 13.08 -16.72
C ASN A 48 -8.98 13.22 -18.12
N SER A 49 -8.16 13.43 -19.17
CA SER A 49 -8.65 13.64 -20.53
C SER A 49 -9.35 12.41 -21.14
N LEU A 50 -9.15 11.22 -20.57
CA LEU A 50 -9.79 9.97 -20.96
C LEU A 50 -11.08 9.67 -20.17
N GLY A 51 -11.44 10.53 -19.20
CA GLY A 51 -12.56 10.28 -18.31
C GLY A 51 -12.24 9.29 -17.19
N MET A 52 -10.97 8.93 -16.98
CA MET A 52 -10.54 8.14 -15.84
C MET A 52 -10.68 9.00 -14.58
N LYS A 53 -11.31 8.45 -13.54
CA LYS A 53 -11.46 9.12 -12.24
C LYS A 53 -10.32 8.70 -11.32
N LEU A 54 -9.64 9.68 -10.73
CA LEU A 54 -8.54 9.48 -9.81
C LEU A 54 -8.87 10.07 -8.44
N VAL A 55 -8.44 9.38 -7.39
CA VAL A 55 -8.63 9.79 -5.99
C VAL A 55 -7.28 9.83 -5.27
N GLU A 56 -7.04 10.88 -4.49
CA GLU A 56 -5.87 10.98 -3.61
C GLU A 56 -5.88 9.86 -2.55
N LEU A 57 -4.74 9.16 -2.41
CA LEU A 57 -4.58 8.14 -1.38
C LEU A 57 -4.10 8.79 -0.06
N PRO A 58 -4.71 8.45 1.09
CA PRO A 58 -4.28 8.98 2.38
C PRO A 58 -2.80 8.72 2.66
N GLY A 59 -2.06 9.77 3.02
CA GLY A 59 -0.62 9.66 3.35
C GLY A 59 0.29 9.40 2.15
N SER A 60 -0.22 9.53 0.93
CA SER A 60 0.52 9.31 -0.32
C SER A 60 0.54 10.58 -1.18
N PRO A 61 1.63 10.86 -1.91
CA PRO A 61 1.71 11.98 -2.87
C PRO A 61 1.00 11.71 -4.20
N VAL A 62 0.31 10.57 -4.35
CA VAL A 62 -0.34 10.18 -5.61
C VAL A 62 -1.86 10.21 -5.53
N ALA A 63 -2.48 10.45 -6.69
CA ALA A 63 -3.87 10.10 -6.96
C ALA A 63 -3.91 8.82 -7.79
N ILE A 64 -4.72 7.84 -7.40
CA ILE A 64 -4.85 6.55 -8.12
C ILE A 64 -6.14 6.51 -8.91
N SER A 65 -6.11 5.93 -10.10
CA SER A 65 -7.34 5.59 -10.84
C SER A 65 -8.21 4.66 -10.01
N ILE A 66 -9.47 5.04 -9.81
CA ILE A 66 -10.40 4.26 -9.00
C ILE A 66 -10.77 2.92 -9.65
N TRP A 67 -10.46 2.73 -10.92
CA TRP A 67 -10.64 1.49 -11.67
C TRP A 67 -9.43 1.19 -12.58
N GLU A 68 -9.41 -0.02 -13.13
CA GLU A 68 -8.47 -0.48 -14.15
C GLU A 68 -8.55 0.37 -15.43
N THR A 69 -7.46 0.48 -16.18
CA THR A 69 -7.46 1.13 -17.50
C THR A 69 -8.38 0.35 -18.44
N ARG A 70 -9.38 1.02 -19.03
CA ARG A 70 -10.42 0.37 -19.82
C ARG A 70 -9.99 0.12 -21.26
N VAL A 71 -10.72 -0.73 -21.95
CA VAL A 71 -10.60 -0.94 -23.41
C VAL A 71 -10.72 0.38 -24.17
N SER A 72 -11.64 1.28 -23.80
CA SER A 72 -11.77 2.61 -24.42
C SER A 72 -10.54 3.50 -24.26
N ASP A 73 -9.92 3.44 -23.09
CA ASP A 73 -8.75 4.25 -22.75
C ASP A 73 -7.56 3.76 -23.58
N TRP A 74 -7.37 2.44 -23.63
CA TRP A 74 -6.35 1.79 -24.43
C TRP A 74 -6.54 2.00 -25.94
N ASP A 75 -7.77 1.89 -26.45
CA ASP A 75 -8.08 2.14 -27.87
C ASP A 75 -7.83 3.60 -28.26
N THR A 76 -8.08 4.55 -27.35
CA THR A 76 -7.75 5.96 -27.57
C THR A 76 -6.25 6.18 -27.70
N TYR A 77 -5.46 5.56 -26.82
CA TYR A 77 -3.99 5.54 -26.90
C TYR A 77 -3.50 4.98 -28.23
N LEU A 78 -3.94 3.76 -28.59
CA LEU A 78 -3.49 3.11 -29.82
C LEU A 78 -3.86 3.93 -31.06
N LYS A 79 -5.07 4.51 -31.08
CA LYS A 79 -5.49 5.37 -32.18
C LYS A 79 -4.63 6.62 -32.31
N HIS A 80 -4.24 7.24 -31.20
CA HIS A 80 -3.35 8.40 -31.19
C HIS A 80 -1.98 8.05 -31.77
N GLU A 81 -1.42 6.91 -31.35
CA GLU A 81 -0.11 6.43 -31.79
C GLU A 81 -0.13 5.76 -33.18
N GLY A 82 -1.29 5.67 -33.84
CA GLY A 82 -1.42 4.98 -35.13
C GLY A 82 -1.16 3.47 -35.04
N MET A 83 -1.35 2.87 -33.87
CA MET A 83 -1.12 1.46 -33.58
C MET A 83 -2.41 0.63 -33.67
N THR A 84 -2.26 -0.68 -33.83
CA THR A 84 -3.37 -1.64 -33.80
C THR A 84 -3.18 -2.61 -32.64
N TRP A 85 -4.26 -2.97 -31.95
CA TRP A 85 -4.21 -3.95 -30.87
C TRP A 85 -4.08 -5.37 -31.42
N THR A 86 -2.86 -5.88 -31.52
CA THR A 86 -2.56 -7.20 -32.10
C THR A 86 -2.85 -8.37 -31.18
N HIS A 87 -3.04 -8.14 -29.88
CA HIS A 87 -3.19 -9.16 -28.85
C HIS A 87 -4.50 -9.05 -28.06
N ARG A 88 -5.59 -8.64 -28.71
CA ARG A 88 -6.92 -8.67 -28.09
C ARG A 88 -7.24 -10.08 -27.57
N PRO A 89 -7.91 -10.21 -26.42
CA PRO A 89 -8.34 -11.53 -25.95
C PRO A 89 -9.34 -12.16 -26.93
N SER A 90 -9.46 -13.49 -26.88
CA SER A 90 -10.37 -14.25 -27.73
C SER A 90 -11.84 -14.21 -27.27
N PHE A 91 -12.14 -13.50 -26.19
CA PHE A 91 -13.47 -13.32 -25.64
C PHE A 91 -13.96 -11.88 -25.86
N PRO A 92 -15.29 -11.66 -25.91
CA PRO A 92 -15.83 -10.32 -26.10
C PRO A 92 -15.54 -9.43 -24.88
N GLN A 93 -15.17 -8.17 -25.15
CA GLN A 93 -15.03 -7.12 -24.14
C GLN A 93 -15.85 -5.91 -24.56
N THR A 94 -16.46 -5.22 -23.59
CA THR A 94 -17.06 -3.89 -23.83
C THR A 94 -15.99 -2.81 -23.81
N SER A 95 -16.36 -1.56 -24.14
CA SER A 95 -15.46 -0.41 -24.00
C SER A 95 -15.10 -0.12 -22.54
N GLU A 96 -15.94 -0.55 -21.59
CA GLU A 96 -15.78 -0.31 -20.15
C GLU A 96 -15.09 -1.47 -19.42
N ASP A 97 -14.79 -2.57 -20.10
CA ASP A 97 -14.01 -3.67 -19.53
C ASP A 97 -12.54 -3.25 -19.37
N PRO A 98 -11.79 -3.85 -18.43
CA PRO A 98 -10.35 -3.62 -18.33
C PRO A 98 -9.63 -4.06 -19.61
N ALA A 99 -8.67 -3.26 -20.07
CA ALA A 99 -7.76 -3.68 -21.10
C ALA A 99 -6.82 -4.77 -20.57
N VAL A 100 -6.94 -5.99 -21.12
CA VAL A 100 -6.16 -7.16 -20.72
C VAL A 100 -5.20 -7.61 -21.83
N ASN A 101 -4.43 -8.68 -21.62
CA ASN A 101 -3.33 -9.03 -22.50
C ASN A 101 -2.35 -7.86 -22.64
N ILE A 102 -2.02 -7.15 -21.55
CA ILE A 102 -1.05 -6.04 -21.59
C ILE A 102 0.22 -6.46 -20.85
N THR A 103 1.38 -6.22 -21.46
CA THR A 103 2.69 -6.45 -20.82
C THR A 103 3.11 -5.24 -19.99
N LEU A 104 4.07 -5.42 -19.07
CA LEU A 104 4.57 -4.32 -18.24
C LEU A 104 5.11 -3.15 -19.09
N PRO A 105 5.96 -3.35 -20.13
CA PRO A 105 6.46 -2.25 -20.94
C PRO A 105 5.35 -1.50 -21.70
N GLU A 106 4.31 -2.21 -22.15
CA GLU A 106 3.15 -1.59 -22.82
C GLU A 106 2.33 -0.73 -21.85
N ALA A 107 2.11 -1.22 -20.63
CA ALA A 107 1.43 -0.47 -19.58
C ALA A 107 2.23 0.78 -19.18
N MET A 108 3.56 0.68 -19.08
CA MET A 108 4.44 1.82 -18.84
C MET A 108 4.42 2.82 -20.01
N ALA A 109 4.43 2.34 -21.26
CA ALA A 109 4.37 3.19 -22.44
C ALA A 109 3.06 4.00 -22.50
N PHE A 110 1.93 3.39 -22.15
CA PHE A 110 0.67 4.11 -22.00
C PHE A 110 0.75 5.23 -20.96
N CYS A 111 1.37 4.98 -19.80
CA CYS A 111 1.55 6.00 -18.77
C CYS A 111 2.42 7.17 -19.26
N VAL A 112 3.51 6.87 -19.99
CA VAL A 112 4.38 7.88 -20.59
C VAL A 112 3.60 8.72 -21.61
N TRP A 113 2.89 8.07 -22.53
CA TRP A 113 2.06 8.75 -23.51
C TRP A 113 1.01 9.66 -22.86
N LEU A 114 0.27 9.15 -21.87
CA LEU A 114 -0.77 9.93 -21.20
C LEU A 114 -0.18 11.15 -20.49
N THR A 115 1.02 11.01 -19.92
CA THR A 115 1.77 12.13 -19.34
C THR A 115 2.09 13.20 -20.38
N GLU A 116 2.64 12.80 -21.53
CA GLU A 116 3.01 13.73 -22.60
C GLU A 116 1.78 14.41 -23.21
N HIS A 117 0.73 13.63 -23.46
CA HIS A 117 -0.54 14.11 -24.00
C HIS A 117 -1.19 15.16 -23.09
N GLU A 118 -1.26 14.89 -21.78
CA GLU A 118 -1.91 15.80 -20.84
C GLU A 118 -1.04 17.00 -20.46
N ARG A 119 0.29 16.87 -20.45
CA ARG A 119 1.19 18.03 -20.34
C ARG A 119 1.10 18.92 -21.57
N GLY A 120 1.07 18.33 -22.77
CA GLY A 120 0.97 19.07 -24.03
C GLY A 120 -0.34 19.84 -24.17
N SER A 121 -1.42 19.34 -23.58
CA SER A 121 -2.73 20.02 -23.52
C SER A 121 -2.92 20.91 -22.30
N GLY A 122 -1.98 20.92 -21.34
CA GLY A 122 -2.05 21.71 -20.11
C GLY A 122 -3.04 21.18 -19.06
N GLN A 123 -3.49 19.93 -19.19
CA GLN A 123 -4.37 19.26 -18.21
C GLN A 123 -3.63 18.94 -16.90
N ILE A 124 -2.35 18.59 -16.99
CA ILE A 124 -1.48 18.34 -15.83
C ILE A 124 -0.24 19.23 -15.87
N GLN A 125 0.35 19.46 -14.69
CA GLN A 125 1.55 20.28 -14.53
C GLN A 125 2.80 19.56 -15.03
N SER A 126 3.86 20.32 -15.28
CA SER A 126 5.17 19.77 -15.67
C SER A 126 5.82 18.92 -14.58
N SER A 127 5.44 19.08 -13.31
CA SER A 127 5.87 18.22 -12.20
C SER A 127 5.08 16.92 -12.09
N GLN A 128 3.97 16.79 -12.83
CA GLN A 128 3.04 15.68 -12.70
C GLN A 128 3.26 14.63 -13.78
N THR A 129 3.24 13.35 -13.41
CA THR A 129 3.43 12.20 -14.31
C THR A 129 2.43 11.10 -14.02
N TYR A 130 1.97 10.41 -15.06
CA TYR A 130 1.34 9.11 -14.90
C TYR A 130 2.39 8.01 -14.85
N ARG A 131 2.16 7.04 -13.97
CA ARG A 131 2.95 5.80 -13.88
C ARG A 131 2.08 4.66 -13.35
N LEU A 132 2.66 3.47 -13.32
CA LEU A 132 2.07 2.35 -12.59
C LEU A 132 2.17 2.59 -11.08
N PRO A 133 1.20 2.09 -10.29
CA PRO A 133 1.30 2.12 -8.84
C PRO A 133 2.50 1.27 -8.37
N THR A 134 3.12 1.71 -7.28
CA THR A 134 3.98 0.86 -6.45
C THR A 134 3.13 -0.15 -5.69
N LYS A 135 3.75 -1.21 -5.12
CA LYS A 135 3.04 -2.15 -4.25
C LYS A 135 2.36 -1.45 -3.07
N LEU A 136 3.05 -0.48 -2.45
CA LEU A 136 2.52 0.24 -1.28
C LEU A 136 1.36 1.16 -1.62
N GLU A 137 1.38 1.79 -2.79
CA GLU A 137 0.25 2.58 -3.27
C GLU A 137 -0.95 1.69 -3.62
N TRP A 138 -0.70 0.51 -4.18
CA TRP A 138 -1.73 -0.48 -4.42
C TRP A 138 -2.35 -0.99 -3.12
N ASP A 139 -1.53 -1.29 -2.10
CA ASP A 139 -1.99 -1.62 -0.74
C ASP A 139 -2.86 -0.49 -0.15
N ALA A 140 -2.40 0.76 -0.25
CA ALA A 140 -3.17 1.92 0.20
C ALA A 140 -4.50 2.07 -0.54
N ALA A 141 -4.57 1.68 -1.82
CA ALA A 141 -5.81 1.65 -2.58
C ALA A 141 -6.80 0.58 -2.06
N THR A 142 -6.33 -0.53 -1.49
CA THR A 142 -7.22 -1.49 -0.81
C THR A 142 -7.71 -0.99 0.55
N GLY A 143 -7.07 0.05 1.09
CA GLY A 143 -7.32 0.56 2.44
C GLY A 143 -6.37 -0.02 3.49
N ILE A 144 -5.24 -0.61 3.08
CA ILE A 144 -4.17 -1.01 4.00
C ILE A 144 -3.22 0.19 4.17
N THR A 145 -3.10 0.70 5.38
CA THR A 145 -2.18 1.81 5.71
C THR A 145 -1.12 1.38 6.71
N ALA A 146 0.10 1.93 6.57
CA ALA A 146 1.25 1.56 7.40
C ALA A 146 1.10 1.90 8.90
N ASP A 147 0.14 2.75 9.25
CA ASP A 147 -0.19 3.14 10.63
C ASP A 147 -1.20 2.19 11.31
N GLY A 148 -1.70 1.17 10.60
CA GLY A 148 -2.66 0.19 11.11
C GLY A 148 -4.06 0.77 11.41
N ASN A 149 -4.30 2.03 11.03
CA ASN A 149 -5.51 2.77 11.37
C ASN A 149 -6.66 2.51 10.36
N GLN A 150 -6.37 1.82 9.26
CA GLN A 150 -7.35 1.24 8.34
C GLN A 150 -7.22 -0.29 8.34
N SER A 151 -8.35 -0.98 8.16
CA SER A 151 -8.44 -2.44 8.37
C SER A 151 -7.42 -3.19 7.50
N ASN A 152 -6.52 -3.96 8.15
CA ASN A 152 -5.74 -5.03 7.52
C ASN A 152 -6.65 -6.20 7.12
N ALA A 153 -7.66 -5.91 6.29
CA ALA A 153 -8.56 -6.91 5.75
C ALA A 153 -7.76 -7.89 4.89
N LEU A 154 -8.08 -9.18 5.01
CA LEU A 154 -7.37 -10.22 4.28
C LEU A 154 -7.56 -10.08 2.77
N TYR A 155 -8.75 -9.67 2.32
CA TYR A 155 -9.07 -9.42 0.92
C TYR A 155 -9.45 -7.96 0.68
N PRO A 156 -9.34 -7.44 -0.57
CA PRO A 156 -9.76 -6.08 -0.92
C PRO A 156 -11.23 -5.76 -0.56
N TRP A 157 -12.09 -6.78 -0.46
CA TRP A 157 -13.51 -6.67 -0.10
C TRP A 157 -13.81 -6.97 1.39
N GLY A 158 -12.82 -7.26 2.23
CA GLY A 158 -13.00 -7.68 3.64
C GLY A 158 -12.52 -9.10 3.93
N ASP A 159 -12.82 -9.64 5.11
CA ASP A 159 -12.29 -10.95 5.55
C ASP A 159 -13.14 -12.17 5.13
N ALA A 160 -14.30 -11.93 4.52
CA ALA A 160 -15.27 -12.97 4.20
C ALA A 160 -14.80 -13.86 3.03
N TRP A 161 -14.88 -15.19 3.22
CA TRP A 161 -14.62 -16.21 2.21
C TRP A 161 -15.70 -17.32 2.27
N PRO A 162 -16.20 -17.85 1.14
CA PRO A 162 -15.91 -17.46 -0.25
C PRO A 162 -16.41 -16.02 -0.55
N PRO A 163 -15.89 -15.38 -1.63
CA PRO A 163 -16.33 -14.04 -2.01
C PRO A 163 -17.85 -13.97 -2.19
N MET A 164 -18.47 -12.87 -1.74
CA MET A 164 -19.88 -12.61 -2.05
C MET A 164 -20.04 -12.17 -3.50
N ARG A 165 -21.27 -12.20 -4.02
CA ARG A 165 -21.54 -11.83 -5.43
C ARG A 165 -21.00 -10.46 -5.83
N GLN A 166 -20.96 -9.50 -4.89
CA GLN A 166 -20.49 -8.13 -5.14
C GLN A 166 -19.03 -7.90 -4.69
N SER A 167 -18.28 -8.95 -4.36
CA SER A 167 -16.89 -8.85 -3.91
C SER A 167 -15.86 -8.70 -5.04
N GLY A 168 -16.24 -8.98 -6.29
CA GLY A 168 -15.34 -8.95 -7.45
C GLY A 168 -15.72 -10.00 -8.48
N ASN A 169 -14.91 -10.09 -9.53
CA ASN A 169 -15.09 -11.01 -10.66
C ASN A 169 -14.01 -12.10 -10.66
N TYR A 170 -14.41 -13.38 -10.59
CA TYR A 170 -13.51 -14.51 -10.37
C TYR A 170 -13.95 -15.75 -11.16
N CYS A 171 -13.12 -16.80 -11.15
CA CYS A 171 -13.52 -18.10 -11.65
C CYS A 171 -14.38 -18.83 -10.59
N THR A 172 -15.58 -18.30 -10.33
CA THR A 172 -16.47 -18.68 -9.22
C THR A 172 -16.83 -20.16 -9.20
N ARG A 173 -16.95 -20.80 -10.37
CA ARG A 173 -17.20 -22.25 -10.53
C ARG A 173 -16.11 -23.13 -9.91
N ARG A 174 -14.89 -22.60 -9.72
CA ARG A 174 -13.76 -23.32 -9.11
C ARG A 174 -13.56 -22.98 -7.64
N ILE A 175 -14.35 -22.05 -7.09
CA ILE A 175 -14.35 -21.70 -5.67
C ILE A 175 -15.40 -22.59 -4.98
N ALA A 176 -14.98 -23.35 -3.96
CA ALA A 176 -15.92 -24.14 -3.17
C ALA A 176 -16.94 -23.21 -2.47
N GLY A 177 -18.22 -23.39 -2.76
CA GLY A 177 -19.28 -22.49 -2.29
C GLY A 177 -19.30 -21.11 -2.97
N GLY A 178 -18.57 -20.95 -4.09
CA GLY A 178 -18.53 -19.72 -4.88
C GLY A 178 -19.92 -19.32 -5.37
N ARG A 179 -20.17 -18.00 -5.37
CA ARG A 179 -21.41 -17.41 -5.86
C ARG A 179 -21.15 -16.84 -7.25
N ASP A 180 -22.10 -17.02 -8.15
CA ASP A 180 -22.04 -16.43 -9.49
C ASP A 180 -22.02 -14.89 -9.39
N ASP A 181 -20.94 -14.28 -9.89
CA ASP A 181 -20.73 -12.84 -9.97
C ASP A 181 -21.48 -12.21 -11.15
N GLY A 182 -21.98 -13.03 -12.08
CA GLY A 182 -22.73 -12.62 -13.27
C GLY A 182 -21.87 -12.40 -14.51
N PHE A 183 -20.58 -12.71 -14.47
CA PHE A 183 -19.66 -12.49 -15.60
C PHE A 183 -18.89 -13.77 -15.95
N GLU A 184 -18.84 -14.11 -17.24
CA GLU A 184 -18.07 -15.26 -17.71
C GLU A 184 -16.59 -14.93 -17.95
N PHE A 185 -16.31 -13.68 -18.32
CA PHE A 185 -14.99 -13.13 -18.61
C PHE A 185 -14.78 -11.85 -17.80
N THR A 186 -14.02 -10.88 -18.30
CA THR A 186 -13.94 -9.54 -17.69
C THR A 186 -15.34 -8.94 -17.53
N ALA A 187 -15.48 -8.12 -16.49
CA ALA A 187 -16.65 -7.29 -16.24
C ALA A 187 -16.28 -5.83 -16.58
N PRO A 188 -17.26 -4.99 -16.97
CA PRO A 188 -17.08 -3.55 -16.95
C PRO A 188 -16.50 -3.11 -15.60
N VAL A 189 -15.65 -2.10 -15.60
CA VAL A 189 -15.07 -1.59 -14.35
C VAL A 189 -16.14 -0.96 -13.46
N GLY A 190 -15.90 -0.96 -12.15
CA GLY A 190 -16.74 -0.29 -11.16
C GLY A 190 -18.07 -0.98 -10.85
N GLN A 191 -18.23 -2.27 -11.18
CA GLN A 191 -19.48 -3.02 -10.95
C GLN A 191 -19.60 -3.60 -9.54
N PHE A 192 -18.48 -3.76 -8.85
CA PHE A 192 -18.40 -4.38 -7.52
C PHE A 192 -18.29 -3.34 -6.40
N PHE A 193 -18.31 -3.78 -5.14
CA PHE A 193 -18.15 -2.83 -4.05
C PHE A 193 -16.75 -2.23 -4.03
N PRO A 194 -16.62 -0.90 -3.83
CA PRO A 194 -15.32 -0.28 -3.72
C PRO A 194 -14.65 -0.63 -2.39
N SER A 195 -13.32 -0.52 -2.36
CA SER A 195 -12.52 -0.52 -1.15
C SER A 195 -12.83 0.69 -0.26
N ARG A 196 -12.27 0.72 0.95
CA ARG A 196 -12.36 1.89 1.85
C ARG A 196 -11.72 3.15 1.27
N SER A 197 -10.81 2.99 0.32
CA SER A 197 -10.18 4.09 -0.41
C SER A 197 -11.03 4.55 -1.60
N GLY A 198 -12.17 3.92 -1.87
CA GLY A 198 -13.07 4.26 -2.98
C GLY A 198 -12.65 3.66 -4.32
N CYS A 199 -11.74 2.69 -4.30
CA CYS A 199 -11.20 2.04 -5.49
C CYS A 199 -11.94 0.72 -5.75
N TYR A 200 -12.35 0.49 -6.98
CA TYR A 200 -13.05 -0.68 -7.47
C TYR A 200 -12.08 -1.71 -8.02
N ASP A 201 -12.57 -2.95 -8.13
CA ASP A 201 -11.94 -4.04 -8.88
C ASP A 201 -10.52 -4.42 -8.42
N LEU A 202 -10.12 -4.02 -7.21
CA LEU A 202 -8.84 -4.42 -6.62
C LEU A 202 -8.80 -5.91 -6.24
N GLY A 203 -9.97 -6.56 -6.18
CA GLY A 203 -10.10 -8.01 -6.06
C GLY A 203 -10.77 -8.58 -7.31
N GLY A 204 -10.03 -9.34 -8.10
CA GLY A 204 -10.54 -9.98 -9.31
C GLY A 204 -10.51 -9.08 -10.55
N ASN A 205 -11.35 -9.41 -11.53
CA ASN A 205 -11.41 -8.77 -12.86
C ASN A 205 -10.10 -8.91 -13.67
N ALA A 206 -9.08 -8.09 -13.47
CA ALA A 206 -7.75 -8.25 -14.06
C ALA A 206 -6.63 -8.13 -13.02
N TRP A 207 -5.58 -8.92 -13.23
CA TRP A 207 -4.31 -8.75 -12.52
C TRP A 207 -3.71 -7.43 -12.95
N GLU A 208 -3.16 -6.69 -11.99
CA GLU A 208 -2.65 -5.36 -12.27
C GLU A 208 -1.14 -5.30 -12.12
N TRP A 209 -0.46 -4.82 -13.15
CA TRP A 209 0.96 -4.48 -13.07
C TRP A 209 1.22 -3.39 -12.05
N THR A 210 2.11 -3.67 -11.10
CA THR A 210 2.78 -2.67 -10.27
C THR A 210 4.23 -2.51 -10.69
N SER A 211 4.78 -1.33 -10.44
CA SER A 211 6.17 -1.01 -10.70
C SER A 211 6.78 -0.36 -9.46
N ASP A 212 7.71 -1.07 -8.83
CA ASP A 212 8.56 -0.54 -7.78
C ASP A 212 9.98 -0.37 -8.31
N ALA A 213 10.77 0.48 -7.66
CA ALA A 213 12.20 0.58 -7.90
C ALA A 213 12.96 -0.10 -6.75
N ASP A 214 13.99 -0.87 -7.07
CA ASP A 214 14.96 -1.34 -6.09
C ASP A 214 15.93 -0.20 -5.68
N PRO A 215 16.80 -0.41 -4.67
CA PRO A 215 17.76 0.61 -4.23
C PRO A 215 18.75 1.06 -5.31
N ASP A 216 18.98 0.23 -6.34
CA ASP A 216 19.86 0.52 -7.47
C ASP A 216 19.08 1.17 -8.63
N GLY A 217 17.77 1.37 -8.47
CA GLY A 217 16.87 1.99 -9.45
C GLY A 217 16.31 1.03 -10.50
N ALA A 218 16.55 -0.27 -10.39
CA ALA A 218 15.99 -1.26 -11.29
C ALA A 218 14.50 -1.49 -10.99
N VAL A 219 13.71 -1.68 -12.05
CA VAL A 219 12.27 -1.92 -11.91
C VAL A 219 12.01 -3.33 -11.40
N ILE A 220 11.36 -3.42 -10.25
CA ILE A 220 10.75 -4.63 -9.71
C ILE A 220 9.26 -4.60 -10.07
N SER A 221 8.82 -5.56 -10.87
CA SER A 221 7.41 -5.71 -11.23
C SER A 221 6.72 -6.79 -10.43
N GLY A 222 5.44 -6.59 -10.16
CA GLY A 222 4.55 -7.59 -9.57
C GLY A 222 3.15 -7.45 -10.14
N LEU A 223 2.38 -8.53 -10.07
CA LEU A 223 0.95 -8.51 -10.36
C LEU A 223 0.15 -8.58 -9.06
N ARG A 224 -0.92 -7.81 -8.99
CA ARG A 224 -1.79 -7.67 -7.82
C ARG A 224 -3.26 -7.93 -8.13
N GLY A 225 -4.03 -8.34 -7.12
CA GLY A 225 -5.50 -8.34 -7.15
C GLY A 225 -6.22 -9.60 -7.63
N GLY A 226 -5.57 -10.49 -8.38
CA GLY A 226 -6.27 -11.60 -9.02
C GLY A 226 -6.92 -11.21 -10.35
N SER A 227 -7.70 -12.10 -10.97
CA SER A 227 -8.46 -11.79 -12.18
C SER A 227 -9.70 -12.68 -12.31
N TRP A 228 -10.54 -12.42 -13.30
CA TRP A 228 -11.73 -13.20 -13.67
C TRP A 228 -11.43 -14.70 -13.87
N MET A 229 -10.19 -15.06 -14.20
CA MET A 229 -9.78 -16.45 -14.39
C MET A 229 -9.19 -17.11 -13.14
N TYR A 230 -9.06 -16.40 -12.01
CA TYR A 230 -8.46 -16.92 -10.78
C TYR A 230 -9.50 -17.33 -9.74
N TRP A 231 -9.15 -18.33 -8.92
CA TRP A 231 -10.02 -18.92 -7.90
C TRP A 231 -9.27 -19.34 -6.62
N ARG A 232 -7.93 -19.32 -6.64
CA ARG A 232 -7.14 -19.76 -5.49
C ARG A 232 -7.15 -18.69 -4.41
N ARG A 233 -7.49 -19.10 -3.19
CA ARG A 233 -7.71 -18.22 -2.04
C ARG A 233 -6.53 -17.29 -1.74
N ASP A 234 -5.32 -17.85 -1.72
CA ASP A 234 -4.06 -17.15 -1.48
C ASP A 234 -3.80 -16.05 -2.52
N CYS A 235 -4.13 -16.31 -3.79
CA CYS A 235 -3.88 -15.37 -4.89
C CYS A 235 -4.78 -14.13 -4.86
N LEU A 236 -5.87 -14.17 -4.10
CA LEU A 236 -6.84 -13.07 -4.02
C LEU A 236 -6.66 -12.21 -2.77
N GLU A 237 -5.75 -12.58 -1.87
CA GLU A 237 -5.42 -11.78 -0.68
C GLU A 237 -4.87 -10.42 -1.11
N ALA A 238 -5.25 -9.36 -0.37
CA ALA A 238 -4.89 -7.98 -0.72
C ALA A 238 -3.37 -7.81 -0.84
N GLN A 239 -2.59 -8.48 0.02
CA GLN A 239 -1.14 -8.38 0.04
C GLN A 239 -0.42 -9.38 -0.88
N TYR A 240 -1.15 -10.25 -1.59
CA TYR A 240 -0.54 -11.23 -2.48
C TYR A 240 0.17 -10.55 -3.66
N ILE A 241 1.36 -11.05 -4.01
CA ILE A 241 2.13 -10.58 -5.16
C ILE A 241 2.44 -11.79 -6.02
N TYR A 242 2.02 -11.75 -7.27
CA TYR A 242 2.46 -12.73 -8.25
C TYR A 242 3.67 -12.18 -9.02
N GLY A 243 4.81 -12.86 -8.89
CA GLY A 243 6.00 -12.55 -9.68
C GLY A 243 5.85 -13.06 -11.10
N ALA A 244 5.95 -12.17 -12.09
CA ALA A 244 5.89 -12.49 -13.51
C ALA A 244 6.98 -11.74 -14.28
N PRO A 245 7.60 -12.37 -15.31
CA PRO A 245 8.45 -11.65 -16.25
C PRO A 245 7.74 -10.45 -16.87
N SER A 246 8.45 -9.34 -17.11
CA SER A 246 7.86 -8.09 -17.61
C SER A 246 7.13 -8.23 -18.96
N ASN A 247 7.57 -9.16 -19.81
CA ASN A 247 6.94 -9.46 -21.10
C ASN A 247 5.77 -10.46 -21.00
N THR A 248 5.36 -10.86 -19.79
CA THR A 248 4.22 -11.75 -19.59
C THR A 248 2.97 -11.09 -20.11
N ARG A 249 2.21 -11.85 -20.91
CA ARG A 249 0.91 -11.44 -21.44
C ARG A 249 -0.10 -12.52 -21.10
N SER A 250 -1.27 -12.12 -20.61
CA SER A 250 -2.35 -13.04 -20.25
C SER A 250 -3.71 -12.38 -20.43
N PRO A 251 -4.77 -13.14 -20.77
CA PRO A 251 -6.12 -12.60 -20.92
C PRO A 251 -6.74 -12.09 -19.61
N GLY A 252 -6.04 -12.23 -18.49
CA GLY A 252 -6.42 -11.67 -17.20
C GLY A 252 -5.38 -10.71 -16.64
N ILE A 253 -4.44 -10.17 -17.43
CA ILE A 253 -3.46 -9.17 -16.98
C ILE A 253 -3.70 -7.84 -17.69
N GLY A 254 -3.95 -6.81 -16.91
CA GLY A 254 -4.07 -5.40 -17.28
C GLY A 254 -3.27 -4.52 -16.32
N PHE A 255 -3.77 -3.31 -16.05
CA PHE A 255 -3.13 -2.35 -15.14
C PHE A 255 -4.10 -1.21 -14.76
N ARG A 256 -3.71 -0.44 -13.75
CA ARG A 256 -4.26 0.90 -13.47
C ARG A 256 -3.12 1.91 -13.34
N CYS A 257 -3.46 3.19 -13.45
CA CYS A 257 -2.48 4.28 -13.36
C CYS A 257 -2.60 5.05 -12.04
N VAL A 258 -1.49 5.65 -11.63
CA VAL A 258 -1.44 6.75 -10.66
C VAL A 258 -0.95 8.02 -11.34
N LEU A 259 -1.42 9.17 -10.86
CA LEU A 259 -0.85 10.48 -11.14
C LEU A 259 0.01 10.89 -9.93
N GLU A 260 1.30 11.04 -10.15
CA GLU A 260 2.28 11.51 -9.17
C GLU A 260 2.60 12.97 -9.41
N ASP A 261 2.78 13.75 -8.34
CA ASP A 261 3.35 15.10 -8.41
C ASP A 261 4.71 15.14 -7.73
N ALA A 262 5.78 15.22 -8.53
CA ALA A 262 7.15 15.24 -8.03
C ALA A 262 7.43 16.43 -7.10
N ALA A 263 6.74 17.57 -7.29
CA ALA A 263 6.88 18.71 -6.39
C ALA A 263 6.31 18.41 -5.00
N GLU A 264 5.17 17.72 -4.96
CA GLU A 264 4.53 17.29 -3.71
C GLU A 264 5.32 16.17 -3.04
N VAL A 265 5.82 15.19 -3.79
CA VAL A 265 6.75 14.16 -3.29
C VAL A 265 7.93 14.82 -2.58
N ALA A 266 8.58 15.78 -3.23
CA ALA A 266 9.73 16.50 -2.68
C ALA A 266 9.37 17.35 -1.45
N ARG A 267 8.14 17.87 -1.38
CA ARG A 267 7.63 18.62 -0.22
C ARG A 267 7.41 17.69 0.97
N LEU A 268 6.73 16.56 0.77
CA LEU A 268 6.47 15.57 1.81
C LEU A 268 7.76 14.91 2.32
N ALA A 269 8.71 14.61 1.43
CA ALA A 269 10.01 14.08 1.81
C ALA A 269 10.77 15.02 2.75
N ARG A 270 10.79 16.33 2.45
CA ARG A 270 11.40 17.36 3.31
C ARG A 270 10.70 17.46 4.66
N ALA A 271 9.37 17.52 4.67
CA ALA A 271 8.60 17.55 5.92
C ALA A 271 8.87 16.32 6.82
N ARG A 272 9.08 15.15 6.21
CA ARG A 272 9.41 13.91 6.93
C ARG A 272 10.83 13.95 7.50
N GLN A 273 11.80 14.48 6.75
CA GLN A 273 13.17 14.70 7.23
C GLN A 273 13.20 15.69 8.40
N ASP A 274 12.48 16.82 8.29
CA ASP A 274 12.38 17.82 9.36
C ASP A 274 11.72 17.23 10.62
N SER A 275 10.67 16.43 10.46
CA SER A 275 10.00 15.76 11.58
C SER A 275 10.91 14.73 12.26
N ALA A 276 11.64 13.94 11.47
CA ALA A 276 12.62 12.99 11.98
C ALA A 276 13.79 13.70 12.70
N ALA A 277 14.26 14.84 12.17
CA ALA A 277 15.28 15.64 12.81
C ALA A 277 14.82 16.16 14.19
N ARG A 278 13.59 16.67 14.30
CA ARG A 278 12.99 17.10 15.59
C ARG A 278 12.84 15.95 16.59
N LEU A 279 12.50 14.75 16.14
CA LEU A 279 12.46 13.55 17.00
C LEU A 279 13.85 13.12 17.49
N MET A 280 14.90 13.42 16.71
CA MET A 280 16.29 13.11 17.04
C MET A 280 17.00 14.20 17.85
N GLU A 281 16.42 15.41 17.95
CA GLU A 281 16.86 16.43 18.90
C GLU A 281 16.68 15.86 20.30
N LYS A 282 17.80 15.50 20.94
CA LYS A 282 17.78 15.12 22.35
C LYS A 282 17.24 16.31 23.12
N PRO A 283 16.18 16.15 23.93
CA PRO A 283 15.80 17.20 24.87
C PRO A 283 17.04 17.50 25.72
N GLU A 284 17.34 18.78 25.94
CA GLU A 284 18.29 19.19 26.97
C GLU A 284 17.72 18.72 28.30
N ILE A 285 18.19 17.57 28.78
CA ILE A 285 17.68 17.01 30.03
C ILE A 285 18.31 17.79 31.17
N ASP A 286 17.52 18.61 31.86
CA ASP A 286 17.99 19.30 33.06
C ASP A 286 18.35 18.27 34.13
N GLN A 287 19.65 18.15 34.41
CA GLN A 287 20.16 17.24 35.44
C GLN A 287 19.59 17.54 36.82
N LYS A 288 19.19 18.78 37.10
CA LYS A 288 18.49 19.14 38.35
C LYS A 288 17.10 18.52 38.42
N GLU A 289 16.35 18.51 37.33
CA GLU A 289 15.03 17.87 37.28
C GLU A 289 15.14 16.35 37.43
N ILE A 290 16.16 15.73 36.82
CA ILE A 290 16.45 14.30 37.04
C ILE A 290 16.75 14.01 38.51
N GLU A 291 17.63 14.81 39.12
CA GLU A 291 18.00 14.63 40.52
C GLU A 291 16.83 14.87 41.46
N GLU A 292 15.97 15.85 41.16
CA GLU A 292 14.76 16.10 41.93
C GLU A 292 13.73 14.98 41.78
N MET A 293 13.53 14.43 40.57
CA MET A 293 12.69 13.25 40.35
C MET A 293 13.23 12.03 41.11
N LYS A 294 14.54 11.77 41.03
CA LYS A 294 15.20 10.68 41.77
C LYS A 294 15.01 10.85 43.27
N ARG A 295 15.16 12.06 43.81
CA ARG A 295 14.93 12.37 45.23
C ARG A 295 13.48 12.07 45.64
N LYS A 296 12.49 12.57 44.87
CA LYS A 296 11.06 12.32 45.13
C LYS A 296 10.71 10.83 45.08
N LEU A 297 11.33 10.06 44.17
CA LEU A 297 11.13 8.61 44.07
C LEU A 297 11.70 7.86 45.27
N MET A 298 12.86 8.29 45.77
CA MET A 298 13.52 7.72 46.95
C MET A 298 12.76 8.07 48.23
N GLU A 299 12.19 9.27 48.34
CA GLU A 299 11.34 9.67 49.46
C GLU A 299 10.03 8.87 49.51
N ARG A 300 9.41 8.57 48.35
CA ARG A 300 8.23 7.68 48.27
C ARG A 300 8.50 6.22 48.60
N ARG A 301 9.76 5.76 48.45
CA ARG A 301 10.20 4.39 48.77
C ARG A 301 10.60 4.20 50.23
N LYS A 302 10.69 5.27 51.03
CA LYS A 302 10.84 5.09 52.48
C LYS A 302 9.61 4.33 53.01
N PRO A 303 9.79 3.23 53.76
CA PRO A 303 8.68 2.59 54.44
C PRO A 303 7.97 3.65 55.27
N LYS A 304 6.64 3.69 55.24
CA LYS A 304 5.91 4.37 56.30
C LYS A 304 6.31 3.65 57.59
N GLU A 305 7.13 4.30 58.41
CA GLU A 305 7.33 3.86 59.79
C GLU A 305 5.95 3.86 60.44
N GLY A 306 5.39 2.67 60.64
CA GLY A 306 4.10 2.49 61.33
C GLY A 306 3.11 1.47 60.76
N GLU A 307 3.43 0.64 59.77
CA GLU A 307 2.55 -0.49 59.43
C GLU A 307 3.14 -1.82 59.94
N GLU A 308 2.71 -2.16 61.15
CA GLU A 308 2.98 -3.39 61.88
C GLU A 308 2.52 -4.60 61.03
N THR A 309 3.45 -5.32 60.40
CA THR A 309 3.16 -6.63 59.82
C THR A 309 3.21 -7.67 60.93
N THR A 310 2.05 -8.04 61.47
CA THR A 310 1.90 -9.23 62.33
C THR A 310 2.37 -10.49 61.58
N PRO A 311 3.19 -11.37 62.19
CA PRO A 311 3.60 -12.62 61.55
C PRO A 311 2.44 -13.62 61.57
N ALA A 312 2.13 -14.19 60.41
CA ALA A 312 1.16 -15.27 60.27
C ALA A 312 1.66 -16.55 60.96
N SER A 313 0.84 -17.11 61.87
CA SER A 313 1.08 -18.40 62.52
C SER A 313 1.14 -19.56 61.50
N PRO A 314 1.90 -20.63 61.80
CA PRO A 314 2.00 -21.79 60.91
C PRO A 314 0.69 -22.60 60.95
N LYS A 315 0.11 -22.90 59.78
CA LYS A 315 -0.98 -23.86 59.66
C LYS A 315 -0.42 -25.28 59.78
N GLU A 316 -0.94 -26.03 60.75
CA GLU A 316 -0.72 -27.46 60.91
C GLU A 316 -1.17 -28.23 59.65
N ALA A 317 -0.34 -29.20 59.25
CA ALA A 317 -0.66 -30.16 58.20
C ALA A 317 -1.61 -31.25 58.73
N PRO A 318 -2.68 -31.63 58.03
CA PRO A 318 -3.50 -32.75 58.45
C PRO A 318 -2.86 -34.09 58.03
N THR A 319 -2.82 -34.98 59.01
CA THR A 319 -2.43 -36.39 58.96
C THR A 319 -3.36 -37.22 58.08
N THR A 320 -2.76 -38.22 57.41
CA THR A 320 -3.38 -39.27 56.59
C THR A 320 -4.42 -40.12 57.31
N LYS A 321 -5.50 -40.46 56.60
CA LYS A 321 -6.07 -41.81 56.50
C LYS A 321 -6.66 -42.03 55.11
#